data_AF-A0A7M2X276-F1
#
_entry.id   AF-A0A7M2X276-F1
#
_cell.length_a   1.000
_cell.length_b   1.000
_cell.length_c   1.000
_cell.angle_alpha   90.00
_cell.angle_beta   90.00
_cell.angle_gamma   90.00
#
_symmetry.space_group_name_H-M   'P 1'
#
loop_
_entity.id
_entity.type
_entity.pdbx_description
1 polymer ?
#
loop_
_entity_poly.entity_id
_entity_poly.type
_entity_poly.pdbx_seq_one_letter_code
_entity_poly.pdbx_strand_id
1 'polypeptide(L)'
;MPASGPAAVLVLRGVGVTDGVRTAFVEDMSTRQITRHRQGDSLAGGRLGSVSIDQLTFESGSMLTTVRPGQNLFGQSVAVPTTPTSQPAGNPAGKPQPGGQPSAPPVAAEQIFAAPNQTGMTLFLGGSTSSDASP
;
A
#
# COMPACT_ATOMS: atom_id res chain seq x y z
N MET A 1 -4.25 19.37 -17.21
CA MET A 1 -2.86 19.79 -17.47
C MET A 1 -1.94 18.78 -16.82
N PRO A 2 -0.94 18.21 -17.51
CA PRO A 2 0.10 17.44 -16.84
C PRO A 2 0.77 18.35 -15.81
N ALA A 3 1.10 17.80 -14.65
CA ALA A 3 1.82 18.55 -13.65
C ALA A 3 3.25 18.78 -14.16
N SER A 4 3.57 20.04 -14.47
CA SER A 4 4.86 20.45 -15.03
C SER A 4 5.60 21.31 -14.00
N GLY A 5 6.93 21.19 -13.98
CA GLY A 5 7.80 21.96 -13.10
C GLY A 5 8.51 21.11 -12.03
N PRO A 6 9.32 21.75 -11.17
CA PRO A 6 10.20 21.05 -10.23
C PRO A 6 9.43 20.14 -9.26
N ALA A 7 8.19 20.48 -8.93
CA ALA A 7 7.34 19.69 -8.05
C ALA A 7 6.91 18.33 -8.65
N ALA A 8 6.98 18.17 -9.97
CA ALA A 8 6.52 16.94 -10.64
C ALA A 8 7.52 15.78 -10.49
N VAL A 9 8.80 16.11 -10.31
CA VAL A 9 9.91 15.16 -10.14
C VAL A 9 10.25 14.90 -8.67
N LEU A 10 9.60 15.61 -7.75
CA LEU A 10 9.77 15.42 -6.32
C LEU A 10 8.73 14.44 -5.79
N VAL A 11 9.18 13.36 -5.17
CA VAL A 11 8.34 12.27 -4.67
C VAL A 11 8.49 12.15 -3.17
N LEU A 12 7.36 12.13 -2.46
CA LEU A 12 7.36 11.82 -1.03
C LEU A 12 7.72 10.34 -0.84
N ARG A 13 8.81 10.04 -0.13
CA ARG A 13 9.19 8.68 0.23
C ARG A 13 8.64 8.23 1.58
N GLY A 14 8.49 9.16 2.50
CA GLY A 14 7.93 8.88 3.81
C GLY A 14 8.02 10.07 4.75
N VAL A 15 7.46 9.88 5.93
CA VAL A 15 7.56 10.81 7.05
C VAL A 15 8.12 10.06 8.25
N GLY A 16 9.08 10.67 8.94
CA GLY A 16 9.64 10.15 10.18
C GLY A 16 9.63 11.20 11.27
N VAL A 17 10.02 10.79 12.47
CA VAL A 17 10.26 11.70 13.59
C VAL A 17 11.76 11.75 13.85
N THR A 18 12.33 12.94 13.83
CA THR A 18 13.76 13.19 14.11
C THR A 18 13.83 14.28 15.16
N ASP A 19 14.47 14.00 16.29
CA ASP A 19 14.55 14.91 17.45
C ASP A 19 13.17 15.39 17.95
N GLY A 20 12.17 14.50 17.91
CA GLY A 20 10.79 14.84 18.27
C GLY A 20 10.02 15.65 17.21
N VAL A 21 10.66 16.00 16.09
CA VAL A 21 10.08 16.80 15.00
C VAL A 21 9.73 15.92 13.81
N ARG A 22 8.50 16.05 13.29
CA ARG A 22 8.08 15.37 12.06
C ARG A 22 8.85 15.92 10.86
N THR A 23 9.50 15.02 10.14
CA THR A 23 10.37 15.32 9.01
C THR A 23 9.93 14.49 7.80
N ALA A 24 9.65 15.16 6.68
CA ALA A 24 9.33 14.54 5.41
C ALA A 24 10.62 14.22 4.63
N PHE A 25 10.67 13.04 4.03
CA PHE A 25 11.75 12.60 3.16
C PHE A 25 11.29 12.68 1.71
N VAL A 26 11.85 13.61 0.96
CA VAL A 26 11.49 13.88 -0.44
C VAL A 26 12.64 13.48 -1.34
N GLU A 27 12.37 12.61 -2.30
CA GLU A 27 13.33 12.25 -3.34
C GLU A 27 13.16 13.14 -4.56
N ASP A 28 14.26 13.69 -5.05
CA ASP A 28 14.33 14.26 -6.38
C ASP A 28 14.68 13.17 -7.39
N MET A 29 13.73 12.81 -8.25
CA MET A 29 13.92 11.77 -9.26
C MET A 29 14.94 12.12 -10.33
N SER A 30 15.28 13.40 -10.48
CA SER A 30 16.29 13.87 -11.45
C SER A 30 17.70 13.55 -10.96
N THR A 31 17.94 13.70 -9.65
CA THR A 31 19.26 13.51 -9.02
C THR A 31 19.36 12.22 -8.19
N ARG A 32 18.22 11.55 -7.96
CA ARG A 32 18.03 10.42 -7.04
C ARG A 32 18.48 10.71 -5.61
N GLN A 33 18.46 11.98 -5.21
CA GLN A 33 18.83 12.42 -3.87
C GLN A 33 17.60 12.53 -2.98
N ILE A 34 17.72 12.05 -1.74
CA ILE A 34 16.69 12.20 -0.71
C ILE A 34 17.07 13.38 0.19
N THR A 35 16.15 14.32 0.29
CA THR A 35 16.29 15.52 1.13
C THR A 35 15.24 15.53 2.24
N ARG A 36 15.57 16.19 3.35
CA ARG A 36 14.72 16.26 4.55
C ARG A 36 14.08 17.64 4.62
N HIS A 37 12.77 17.66 4.77
CA HIS A 37 11.98 18.89 4.87
C HIS A 37 11.06 18.84 6.08
N ARG A 38 10.83 19.99 6.69
CA ARG A 38 9.93 20.19 7.82
C ARG A 38 8.71 20.99 7.38
N GLN A 39 7.70 20.98 8.24
CA GLN A 39 6.55 21.87 8.08
C GLN A 39 7.04 23.32 7.99
N GLY A 40 6.53 24.04 6.99
CA GLY A 40 6.87 25.42 6.70
C GLY A 40 8.03 25.61 5.72
N ASP A 41 8.76 24.55 5.36
CA ASP A 41 9.86 24.68 4.39
C ASP A 41 9.33 25.00 3.00
N SER A 42 10.07 25.85 2.28
CA SER A 42 9.77 26.18 0.89
C SER A 42 10.38 25.13 -0.03
N LEU A 43 9.57 24.54 -0.91
CA LEU A 43 9.99 23.48 -1.82
C LEU A 43 9.32 23.63 -3.18
N ALA A 44 10.09 23.55 -4.27
CA ALA A 44 9.61 23.57 -5.64
C ALA A 44 8.63 24.72 -5.97
N GLY A 45 8.86 25.91 -5.38
CA GLY A 45 8.02 27.09 -5.58
C GLY A 45 6.72 27.11 -4.74
N GLY A 46 6.53 26.12 -3.86
CA GLY A 46 5.47 26.07 -2.87
C GLY A 46 6.01 25.95 -1.44
N ARG A 47 5.16 25.54 -0.51
CA ARG A 47 5.46 25.36 0.91
C ARG A 47 4.90 24.05 1.43
N LEU A 48 5.63 23.39 2.32
CA LEU A 48 5.11 22.26 3.10
C LEU A 48 4.18 22.80 4.20
N GLY A 49 2.93 22.37 4.17
CA GLY A 49 1.95 22.59 5.22
C GLY A 49 2.08 21.55 6.33
N SER A 50 0.94 21.01 6.76
CA SER A 50 0.87 19.95 7.78
C SER A 50 1.66 18.71 7.38
N VAL A 51 2.46 18.16 8.31
CA VAL A 51 3.16 16.89 8.15
C VAL A 51 2.61 15.87 9.15
N SER A 52 2.06 14.77 8.64
CA SER A 52 1.50 13.64 9.40
C SER A 52 2.19 12.33 9.05
N ILE A 53 1.92 11.27 9.81
CA ILE A 53 2.64 9.98 9.70
C ILE A 53 2.53 9.39 8.29
N ASP A 54 1.37 9.48 7.65
CA ASP A 54 1.08 8.87 6.35
C ASP A 54 0.88 9.87 5.21
N GLN A 55 0.93 11.18 5.50
CA GLN A 55 0.61 12.22 4.54
C GLN A 55 1.23 13.56 4.90
N LEU A 56 1.47 14.40 3.89
CA LEU A 56 1.76 15.81 4.07
C LEU A 56 0.83 16.67 3.21
N THR A 57 0.69 17.93 3.58
CA THR A 57 0.03 18.94 2.77
C THR A 57 1.09 19.77 2.05
N PHE A 58 0.92 19.96 0.74
CA PHE A 58 1.75 20.86 -0.06
C PHE A 58 0.91 22.02 -0.58
N GLU A 59 1.40 23.23 -0.39
CA GLU A 59 0.75 24.48 -0.77
C GLU A 59 1.49 25.09 -1.96
N SER A 60 0.81 25.24 -3.09
CA SER A 60 1.36 25.88 -4.28
C SER A 60 0.37 26.91 -4.82
N GLY A 61 0.70 28.19 -4.67
CA GLY A 61 -0.23 29.28 -4.97
C GLY A 61 -1.51 29.16 -4.13
N SER A 62 -2.66 29.02 -4.80
CA SER A 62 -3.96 28.83 -4.16
C SER A 62 -4.37 27.36 -4.00
N MET A 63 -3.52 26.41 -4.42
CA MET A 63 -3.82 24.98 -4.40
C MET A 63 -3.18 24.30 -3.20
N LEU A 64 -3.98 23.51 -2.50
CA LEU A 64 -3.57 22.71 -1.34
C LEU A 64 -3.72 21.23 -1.69
N THR A 65 -2.62 20.48 -1.66
CA THR A 65 -2.55 19.10 -2.12
C THR A 65 -2.15 18.18 -0.98
N THR A 66 -2.95 17.14 -0.71
CA THR A 66 -2.55 16.06 0.19
C THR A 66 -1.71 15.04 -0.58
N VAL A 67 -0.49 14.82 -0.11
CA VAL A 67 0.51 13.96 -0.74
C VAL A 67 0.80 12.78 0.18
N ARG A 68 0.71 11.57 -0.36
CA ARG A 68 1.06 10.32 0.33
C ARG A 68 2.41 9.76 -0.16
N PRO A 69 3.08 8.90 0.62
CA PRO A 69 4.29 8.21 0.15
C PRO A 69 4.07 7.51 -1.19
N GLY A 70 5.03 7.66 -2.10
CA GLY A 70 4.95 7.18 -3.48
C GLY A 70 4.25 8.16 -4.44
N GLN A 71 3.76 9.31 -3.97
CA GLN A 71 3.19 10.35 -4.82
C GLN A 71 4.15 11.53 -4.98
N ASN A 72 4.02 12.24 -6.11
CA ASN A 72 4.68 13.52 -6.30
C ASN A 72 3.93 14.65 -5.53
N LEU A 73 4.50 15.86 -5.53
CA LEU A 73 3.90 16.99 -4.81
C LEU A 73 2.54 17.46 -5.35
N PHE A 74 2.11 16.92 -6.50
CA PHE A 74 0.78 17.14 -7.09
C PHE A 74 -0.19 15.97 -6.79
N GLY A 75 0.20 15.04 -5.92
CA GLY A 75 -0.63 13.89 -5.52
C GLY A 75 -0.69 12.76 -6.54
N GLN A 76 0.13 12.81 -7.60
CA GLN A 76 0.16 11.78 -8.62
C GLN A 76 1.06 10.63 -8.19
N SER A 77 0.55 9.40 -8.24
CA SER A 77 1.33 8.20 -7.96
C SER A 77 2.47 8.05 -8.98
N VAL A 78 3.68 7.84 -8.47
CA VAL A 78 4.86 7.58 -9.29
C VAL A 78 5.23 6.12 -9.18
N ALA A 79 5.29 5.43 -10.32
CA ALA A 79 5.73 4.04 -10.37
C ALA A 79 7.15 3.93 -9.84
N VAL A 80 7.34 3.14 -8.78
CA VAL A 80 8.68 2.74 -8.36
C VAL A 80 9.22 1.74 -9.37
N PRO A 81 10.44 1.92 -9.92
CA PRO A 81 11.07 0.88 -10.70
C PRO A 81 11.23 -0.35 -9.82
N THR A 82 10.55 -1.44 -10.15
CA THR A 82 10.80 -2.74 -9.52
C THR A 82 12.19 -3.16 -9.95
N THR A 83 13.17 -3.13 -9.05
CA THR A 83 14.43 -3.82 -9.31
C THR A 83 14.11 -5.30 -9.44
N PRO A 84 14.45 -5.96 -10.56
CA PRO A 84 14.34 -7.42 -10.63
C PRO A 84 15.26 -7.98 -9.55
N THR A 85 14.69 -8.65 -8.56
CA THR A 85 15.46 -9.45 -7.62
C THR A 85 16.15 -10.54 -8.44
N SER A 86 17.46 -10.44 -8.61
CA SER A 86 18.29 -11.54 -9.08
C SER A 86 18.24 -12.63 -8.00
N GLN A 87 17.23 -13.50 -8.10
CA GLN A 87 17.16 -14.73 -7.33
C GLN A 87 18.44 -15.54 -7.59
N PRO A 88 19.18 -15.99 -6.56
CA PRO A 88 20.31 -16.89 -6.75
C PRO A 88 19.83 -18.14 -7.50
N ALA A 89 20.53 -18.49 -8.58
CA ALA A 89 20.23 -19.65 -9.40
C ALA A 89 20.36 -20.94 -8.57
N GLY A 90 19.23 -21.48 -8.12
CA GLY A 90 19.13 -22.88 -7.73
C GLY A 90 19.15 -23.75 -8.99
N ASN A 91 20.18 -24.57 -9.14
CA ASN A 91 20.36 -25.47 -10.28
C ASN A 91 19.30 -26.60 -10.34
N PRO A 92 19.15 -27.27 -11.50
CA PRO A 92 17.83 -27.54 -12.10
C PRO A 92 17.37 -28.99 -12.03
N ALA A 93 16.05 -29.23 -12.06
CA ALA A 93 15.45 -30.43 -12.66
C ALA A 93 13.93 -30.24 -12.85
N GLY A 94 13.50 -29.91 -14.07
CA GLY A 94 12.09 -29.89 -14.44
C GLY A 94 11.92 -29.42 -15.88
N LYS A 95 11.43 -30.28 -16.75
CA LYS A 95 11.37 -30.17 -18.23
C LYS A 95 10.74 -28.84 -18.72
N PRO A 96 11.14 -28.32 -19.90
CA PRO A 96 10.51 -27.14 -20.48
C PRO A 96 9.10 -27.47 -21.00
N GLN A 97 8.09 -26.76 -20.51
CA GLN A 97 6.77 -26.69 -21.12
C GLN A 97 6.67 -25.40 -21.94
N PRO A 98 6.40 -25.45 -23.26
CA PRO A 98 6.22 -24.25 -24.07
C PRO A 98 4.83 -23.67 -23.88
N GLY A 99 4.76 -22.36 -23.59
CA GLY A 99 3.56 -21.54 -23.76
C GLY A 99 2.67 -21.41 -22.53
N GLY A 100 2.76 -20.27 -21.85
CA GLY A 100 1.89 -19.93 -20.72
C GLY A 100 2.13 -18.53 -20.19
N GLN A 101 1.48 -17.56 -20.83
CA GLN A 101 1.18 -16.20 -20.38
C GLN A 101 1.19 -15.96 -18.85
N PRO A 102 1.85 -14.91 -18.33
CA PRO A 102 1.65 -14.50 -16.94
C PRO A 102 0.30 -13.83 -16.72
N SER A 103 -0.34 -14.29 -15.66
CA SER A 103 -1.70 -14.02 -15.20
C SER A 103 -1.93 -12.60 -14.66
N ALA A 104 -3.22 -12.24 -14.64
CA ALA A 104 -3.82 -11.03 -14.07
C ALA A 104 -3.65 -10.91 -12.52
N PRO A 105 -4.08 -9.78 -11.89
CA PRO A 105 -3.54 -9.26 -10.61
C PRO A 105 -4.15 -9.90 -9.34
N PRO A 106 -3.54 -9.72 -8.15
CA PRO A 106 -4.17 -10.10 -6.88
C PRO A 106 -5.24 -9.07 -6.49
N VAL A 107 -6.50 -9.52 -6.41
CA VAL A 107 -7.60 -8.73 -5.83
C VAL A 107 -7.75 -9.09 -4.35
N ALA A 108 -7.55 -8.04 -3.54
CA ALA A 108 -8.15 -7.72 -2.25
C ALA A 108 -8.01 -8.68 -1.06
N ALA A 109 -7.46 -8.08 0.00
CA ALA A 109 -7.46 -8.54 1.37
C ALA A 109 -8.87 -8.84 1.90
N GLU A 110 -8.91 -9.85 2.75
CA GLU A 110 -9.96 -10.23 3.69
C GLU A 110 -10.70 -9.03 4.26
N GLN A 111 -12.01 -9.07 4.08
CA GLN A 111 -12.96 -8.30 4.84
C GLN A 111 -13.84 -9.30 5.61
N ILE A 112 -14.12 -8.95 6.87
CA ILE A 112 -15.24 -9.36 7.73
C ILE A 112 -14.91 -10.37 8.84
N PHE A 113 -14.61 -9.80 10.01
CA PHE A 113 -14.99 -10.35 11.31
C PHE A 113 -16.51 -10.65 11.34
N ALA A 114 -16.90 -11.91 11.59
CA ALA A 114 -18.16 -12.25 12.27
C ALA A 114 -18.16 -13.72 12.72
N ALA A 115 -18.71 -13.96 13.91
CA ALA A 115 -18.71 -15.18 14.70
C ALA A 115 -19.30 -16.46 14.03
N PRO A 116 -18.93 -17.67 14.48
CA PRO A 116 -19.71 -18.86 14.21
C PRO A 116 -20.77 -19.00 15.32
N ASN A 117 -21.99 -18.51 15.09
CA ASN A 117 -23.13 -18.92 15.91
C ASN A 117 -24.27 -19.38 14.99
N GLN A 118 -24.47 -20.70 15.01
CA GLN A 118 -25.75 -21.42 14.93
C GLN A 118 -26.68 -21.11 13.75
N THR A 119 -26.97 -22.14 12.93
CA THR A 119 -28.34 -22.63 12.65
C THR A 119 -28.26 -23.71 11.56
N GLY A 120 -28.73 -24.92 11.88
CA GLY A 120 -28.86 -25.97 10.87
C GLY A 120 -29.07 -27.38 11.43
N MET A 121 -29.80 -27.54 12.54
CA MET A 121 -30.36 -28.84 12.93
C MET A 121 -31.32 -29.31 11.83
N THR A 122 -30.85 -30.20 10.94
CA THR A 122 -31.76 -31.00 10.11
C THR A 122 -32.10 -32.27 10.88
N LEU A 123 -33.34 -32.29 11.31
CA LEU A 123 -34.09 -33.40 11.88
C LEU A 123 -34.14 -34.56 10.86
N PHE A 124 -33.30 -35.57 11.04
CA PHE A 124 -33.56 -36.89 10.45
C PHE A 124 -34.22 -37.77 11.52
N LEU A 125 -35.55 -37.80 11.45
CA LEU A 125 -36.40 -38.84 12.03
C LEU A 125 -35.98 -40.18 11.39
N GLY A 126 -35.27 -41.01 12.14
CA GLY A 126 -34.94 -42.38 11.79
C GLY A 126 -35.09 -43.24 13.04
N GLY A 127 -36.29 -43.80 13.22
CA GLY A 127 -36.61 -44.68 14.33
C GLY A 127 -35.86 -46.01 14.25
N SER A 128 -35.38 -46.48 15.40
CA SER A 128 -35.04 -47.87 15.67
C SER A 128 -35.29 -48.16 17.15
N THR A 129 -36.50 -48.65 17.39
CA THR A 129 -36.91 -49.73 18.30
C THR A 129 -36.14 -50.02 19.59
N SER A 130 -36.93 -50.12 20.67
CA SER A 130 -36.89 -51.08 21.80
C SER A 130 -35.79 -50.96 22.87
N SER A 131 -36.18 -50.60 24.11
CA SER A 131 -36.36 -51.58 25.20
C SER A 131 -37.03 -50.95 26.45
N ASP A 132 -38.25 -51.41 26.70
CA ASP A 132 -38.94 -51.71 27.98
C ASP A 132 -37.97 -52.37 29.01
N ALA A 133 -38.02 -52.28 30.35
CA ALA A 133 -38.88 -51.66 31.36
C ALA A 133 -38.20 -51.73 32.75
N SER A 134 -38.65 -50.86 33.68
CA SER A 134 -38.81 -51.02 35.15
C SER A 134 -37.58 -51.31 36.04
N PRO A 135 -37.66 -51.21 37.39
CA PRO A 135 -38.82 -51.21 38.31
C PRO A 135 -39.49 -49.86 38.56
#